data_AF-A0A1L3SQN8-F1
#
_entry.id   AF-A0A1L3SQN8-F1
#
_cell.length_a   1.000
_cell.length_b   1.000
_cell.length_c   1.000
_cell.angle_alpha   90.00
_cell.angle_beta   90.00
_cell.angle_gamma   90.00
#
_symmetry.space_group_name_H-M   'P 1'
#
loop_
_entity.id
_entity.type
_entity.pdbx_description
1 polymer ?
#
loop_
_entity_poly.entity_id
_entity_poly.type
_entity_poly.pdbx_seq_one_letter_code
_entity_poly.pdbx_strand_id
1 'polypeptide(L)'
;MKTYAIAVYYRFDGSYLERYDRLLKLLATYPDVWMEAPSLFILRTDERIGVVEGKARAAGFQPGTDIILVIDVTGQEAMFAGQIEHLVQLQSMLPAGIPVPAKKAEHPSGTSVLESWRALAGGKPIQAGFLTPPRPEFGFKGFRRPT
;
A
#
# COMPACT_ATOMS: atom_id res chain seq x y z
N MET A 1 7.37 12.94 -20.66
CA MET A 1 7.32 12.44 -19.26
C MET A 1 6.21 11.44 -19.08
N LYS A 2 6.56 10.26 -18.55
CA LYS A 2 5.65 9.16 -18.23
C LYS A 2 5.49 9.03 -16.72
N THR A 3 4.38 8.45 -16.29
CA THR A 3 4.13 8.14 -14.87
C THR A 3 4.06 6.62 -14.72
N TYR A 4 4.86 6.09 -13.79
CA TYR A 4 4.89 4.68 -13.45
C TYR A 4 4.44 4.47 -12.01
N ALA A 5 3.59 3.46 -11.80
CA ALA A 5 3.37 2.90 -10.48
C ALA A 5 4.31 1.71 -10.30
N ILE A 6 5.08 1.73 -9.21
CA ILE A 6 6.02 0.68 -8.85
C ILE A 6 5.51 0.04 -7.57
N ALA A 7 5.13 -1.23 -7.65
CA ALA A 7 4.78 -2.03 -6.49
C ALA A 7 5.87 -3.06 -6.22
N VAL A 8 6.29 -3.17 -4.97
CA VAL A 8 7.33 -4.12 -4.56
C VAL A 8 6.89 -4.96 -3.38
N TYR A 9 7.32 -6.20 -3.40
CA TYR A 9 7.28 -7.09 -2.26
C TYR A 9 8.66 -7.73 -2.13
N TYR A 10 9.31 -7.50 -0.99
CA TYR A 10 10.53 -8.19 -0.60
C TYR A 10 10.20 -9.21 0.46
N ARG A 11 10.68 -10.45 0.28
CA ARG A 11 10.57 -11.46 1.32
C ARG A 11 11.27 -10.97 2.59
N PHE A 12 10.57 -11.09 3.73
CA PHE A 12 11.16 -10.74 5.02
C PHE A 12 12.21 -11.78 5.42
N ASP A 13 13.48 -11.42 5.29
CA ASP A 13 14.66 -12.21 5.63
C ASP A 13 15.78 -11.31 6.17
N GLY A 14 16.94 -11.88 6.51
CA GLY A 14 18.07 -11.13 7.10
C GLY A 14 18.65 -10.03 6.20
N SER A 15 18.34 -10.02 4.90
CA SER A 15 18.78 -9.01 3.93
C SER A 15 17.64 -8.11 3.43
N TYR A 16 16.42 -8.27 3.95
CA TYR A 16 15.25 -7.45 3.59
C TYR A 16 15.54 -5.94 3.66
N LEU A 17 16.05 -5.46 4.80
CA LEU A 17 16.30 -4.03 5.01
C LEU A 17 17.35 -3.50 4.03
N GLU A 18 18.41 -4.27 3.76
CA GLU A 18 19.45 -3.87 2.83
C GLU A 18 18.93 -3.77 1.39
N ARG A 19 18.14 -4.74 0.94
CA ARG A 19 17.51 -4.71 -0.40
C ARG A 19 16.56 -3.51 -0.52
N TYR A 20 15.75 -3.28 0.51
CA TYR A 20 14.83 -2.16 0.56
C TYR A 20 15.53 -0.80 0.53
N ASP A 21 16.60 -0.62 1.31
CA ASP A 21 17.39 0.61 1.32
C ASP A 21 18.05 0.89 -0.04
N ARG A 22 18.51 -0.15 -0.75
CA ARG A 22 19.05 0.00 -2.10
C ARG A 22 18.00 0.47 -3.09
N LEU A 23 16.77 -0.05 -3.01
CA LEU A 23 15.65 0.44 -3.81
C LEU A 23 15.36 1.91 -3.49
N LEU A 24 15.29 2.29 -2.22
CA LEU A 24 15.03 3.68 -1.83
C LEU A 24 16.12 4.63 -2.34
N LYS A 25 17.39 4.24 -2.24
CA LYS A 25 18.52 5.02 -2.78
C LYS A 25 18.41 5.19 -4.29
N LEU A 26 18.00 4.15 -5.02
CA LEU A 26 17.74 4.24 -6.44
C LEU A 26 16.59 5.19 -6.74
N LEU A 27 15.45 5.04 -6.06
CA LEU A 27 14.28 5.89 -6.28
C LEU A 27 14.57 7.36 -5.97
N ALA A 28 15.37 7.64 -4.95
CA ALA A 28 15.82 8.99 -4.62
C ALA A 28 16.69 9.67 -5.71
N THR A 29 17.17 8.92 -6.72
CA THR A 29 17.87 9.53 -7.88
C THR A 29 16.93 10.18 -8.89
N TYR A 30 15.63 9.86 -8.83
CA TYR A 30 14.65 10.46 -9.70
C TYR A 30 14.10 11.76 -9.10
N PRO A 31 13.89 12.80 -9.91
CA PRO A 31 13.44 14.10 -9.42
C PRO A 31 12.01 14.08 -8.87
N ASP A 32 11.16 13.24 -9.46
CA ASP A 32 9.74 13.18 -9.15
C ASP A 32 9.38 11.75 -8.69
N VAL A 33 9.50 11.51 -7.38
CA VAL A 33 9.07 10.28 -6.72
C VAL A 33 8.14 10.62 -5.56
N TRP A 34 7.07 9.85 -5.45
CA TRP A 34 6.18 9.86 -4.32
C TRP A 34 6.11 8.47 -3.70
N MET A 35 6.18 8.43 -2.37
CA MET A 35 6.18 7.22 -1.55
C MET A 35 5.21 7.44 -0.39
N GLU A 36 4.13 6.67 -0.35
CA GLU A 36 3.14 6.71 0.73
C GLU A 36 3.14 5.44 1.57
N ALA A 37 3.44 4.31 0.93
CA ALA A 37 3.58 3.03 1.58
C ALA A 37 4.96 2.45 1.26
N PRO A 38 5.53 1.63 2.16
CA PRO A 38 6.81 0.97 1.90
C PRO A 38 6.83 0.05 0.67
N SER A 39 5.66 -0.30 0.12
CA SER A 39 5.53 -1.21 -1.01
C SER A 39 5.01 -0.55 -2.29
N LEU A 40 4.68 0.75 -2.29
CA LEU A 40 4.08 1.43 -3.42
C LEU A 40 4.70 2.81 -3.65
N PHE A 41 5.19 3.01 -4.87
CA PHE A 41 5.81 4.24 -5.31
C PHE A 41 5.17 4.72 -6.60
N ILE A 42 5.05 6.03 -6.75
CA ILE A 42 4.74 6.67 -8.02
C ILE A 42 5.99 7.42 -8.48
N LEU A 43 6.38 7.20 -9.74
CA LEU A 43 7.58 7.76 -10.34
C LEU A 43 7.21 8.50 -11.63
N ARG A 44 7.71 9.72 -11.82
CA ARG A 44 7.69 10.40 -13.13
C ARG A 44 9.09 10.48 -13.71
N THR A 45 9.21 10.06 -14.97
CA THR A 45 10.50 10.06 -15.68
C THR A 45 10.27 9.99 -17.20
N ASP A 46 11.29 10.36 -17.96
CA ASP A 46 11.33 10.15 -19.41
C ASP A 46 11.92 8.78 -19.79
N GLU A 47 12.38 8.01 -18.81
CA GLU A 47 12.87 6.65 -19.03
C GLU A 47 11.77 5.69 -19.49
N ARG A 48 12.16 4.72 -20.33
CA ARG A 48 11.27 3.64 -20.76
C ARG A 48 11.05 2.66 -19.61
N ILE A 49 9.88 2.03 -19.57
CA ILE A 49 9.47 1.10 -18.50
C ILE A 49 10.50 -0.01 -18.24
N GLY A 50 11.10 -0.59 -19.29
CA GLY A 50 12.13 -1.63 -19.15
C GLY A 50 13.45 -1.13 -18.54
N VAL A 51 13.76 0.16 -18.66
CA VAL A 51 14.94 0.76 -18.00
C VAL A 51 14.66 0.93 -16.51
N VAL A 52 13.48 1.42 -16.16
CA VAL A 52 13.03 1.57 -14.76
C VAL A 52 12.98 0.21 -14.06
N GLU A 53 12.34 -0.79 -14.69
CA GLU A 53 12.28 -2.16 -14.16
C GLU A 53 13.67 -2.78 -14.02
N GLY A 54 14.53 -2.65 -15.04
CA GLY A 54 15.90 -3.18 -14.99
C GLY A 54 16.73 -2.56 -13.87
N LYS A 55 16.63 -1.24 -13.66
CA LYS A 55 17.29 -0.54 -12.54
C LYS A 55 16.77 -1.01 -11.19
N ALA A 56 15.45 -1.10 -11.03
CA ALA A 56 14.84 -1.53 -9.78
C ALA A 56 15.18 -3.00 -9.44
N ARG A 57 15.35 -3.86 -10.45
CA ARG A 57 15.90 -5.21 -10.27
C ARG A 57 17.37 -5.20 -9.86
N ALA A 58 18.17 -4.34 -10.49
CA ALA A 58 19.58 -4.19 -10.15
C ALA A 58 19.80 -3.67 -8.71
N ALA A 59 18.77 -3.10 -8.06
CA ALA A 59 18.80 -2.68 -6.66
C ALA A 59 18.82 -3.83 -5.63
N GLY A 60 19.11 -5.06 -6.05
CA GLY A 60 19.28 -6.22 -5.18
C GLY A 60 18.11 -7.20 -5.18
N PHE A 61 17.19 -7.10 -6.15
CA PHE A 61 16.03 -7.97 -6.30
C PHE A 61 16.41 -9.45 -6.41
N GLN A 62 15.70 -10.31 -5.66
CA GLN A 62 15.85 -11.76 -5.72
C GLN A 62 14.67 -12.40 -6.48
N PRO A 63 14.87 -12.90 -7.71
CA PRO A 63 13.78 -13.36 -8.57
C PRO A 63 13.02 -14.59 -8.06
N GLY A 64 13.59 -15.35 -7.11
CA GLY A 64 12.94 -16.52 -6.52
C GLY A 64 11.99 -16.20 -5.36
N THR A 65 12.05 -15.00 -4.79
CA THR A 65 11.34 -14.66 -3.54
C THR A 65 10.65 -13.31 -3.56
N ASP A 66 11.18 -12.38 -4.35
CA ASP A 66 10.73 -11.01 -4.40
C ASP A 66 9.80 -10.81 -5.60
N ILE A 67 8.92 -9.82 -5.52
CA ILE A 67 8.01 -9.43 -6.60
C ILE A 67 8.21 -7.95 -6.86
N ILE A 68 8.37 -7.60 -8.14
CA ILE A 68 8.38 -6.21 -8.60
C ILE A 68 7.41 -6.06 -9.76
N LEU A 69 6.56 -5.05 -9.68
CA LEU A 69 5.64 -4.65 -10.74
C LEU A 69 5.94 -3.20 -11.09
N VAL A 70 6.16 -2.95 -12.37
CA VAL A 70 6.26 -1.60 -12.91
C VAL A 70 5.14 -1.46 -13.93
N ILE A 71 4.25 -0.49 -13.72
CA ILE A 71 3.04 -0.31 -14.51
C ILE A 71 3.06 1.10 -15.10
N ASP A 72 2.95 1.22 -16.43
CA ASP A 72 2.74 2.52 -17.09
C ASP A 72 1.31 2.96 -16.82
N VAL A 73 1.16 4.00 -15.99
CA VAL A 73 -0.13 4.61 -15.64
C VAL A 73 -0.30 5.97 -16.30
N THR A 74 0.51 6.26 -17.33
CA THR A 74 0.43 7.52 -18.06
C THR A 74 -0.95 7.67 -18.71
N GLY A 75 -1.61 8.79 -18.45
CA GLY A 75 -2.93 9.11 -18.99
C GLY A 75 -4.06 8.23 -18.47
N GLN A 76 -3.83 7.43 -17.42
CA GLN A 76 -4.86 6.63 -16.77
C GLN A 76 -5.59 7.42 -15.68
N GLU A 77 -6.86 7.10 -15.46
CA GLU A 77 -7.62 7.68 -14.34
C GLU A 77 -7.05 7.23 -13.00
N ALA A 78 -6.99 8.16 -12.05
CA ALA A 78 -6.54 7.91 -10.68
C ALA A 78 -7.65 8.23 -9.68
N MET A 79 -7.87 7.31 -8.75
CA MET A 79 -8.79 7.48 -7.62
C MET A 79 -8.06 7.12 -6.33
N PHE A 80 -8.29 7.90 -5.28
CA PHE A 80 -7.70 7.67 -3.97
C PHE A 80 -8.66 8.11 -2.87
N ALA A 81 -8.56 7.47 -1.70
CA ALA A 81 -9.39 7.71 -0.54
C ALA A 81 -8.58 7.50 0.74
N GLY A 82 -8.98 8.16 1.83
CA GLY A 82 -8.31 8.08 3.13
C GLY A 82 -7.47 9.32 3.45
N GLN A 83 -6.66 9.21 4.51
CA GLN A 83 -5.69 10.24 4.89
C GLN A 83 -4.40 9.98 4.15
N ILE A 84 -4.04 10.90 3.24
CA ILE A 84 -2.84 10.83 2.41
C ILE A 84 -1.92 11.97 2.85
N GLU A 85 -0.73 11.66 3.34
CA GLU A 85 0.16 12.63 3.98
C GLU A 85 0.63 13.72 3.01
N HIS A 86 0.85 13.34 1.74
CA HIS A 86 1.35 14.23 0.69
C HIS A 86 0.44 14.27 -0.55
N LEU A 87 -0.86 14.51 -0.32
CA LEU A 87 -1.89 14.51 -1.37
C LEU A 87 -1.57 15.42 -2.57
N VAL A 88 -1.06 16.63 -2.32
CA VAL A 88 -0.77 17.61 -3.39
C VAL A 88 0.33 17.10 -4.33
N GLN A 89 1.35 16.43 -3.77
CA GLN A 89 2.42 15.83 -4.56
C GLN A 89 1.89 14.64 -5.37
N LEU A 90 1.06 13.78 -4.77
CA LEU A 90 0.42 12.68 -5.49
C LEU A 90 -0.40 13.18 -6.69
N GLN A 91 -1.21 14.23 -6.47
CA GLN A 91 -2.05 14.84 -7.50
C GLN A 91 -1.23 15.51 -8.62
N SER A 92 -0.07 16.06 -8.32
CA SER A 92 0.80 16.64 -9.36
C SER A 92 1.48 15.55 -10.21
N MET A 93 1.59 14.33 -9.68
CA MET A 93 2.24 13.21 -10.34
C MET A 93 1.30 12.32 -11.15
N LEU A 94 0.08 12.12 -10.67
CA LEU A 94 -0.93 11.31 -11.35
C LEU A 94 -1.66 12.13 -12.42
N PRO A 95 -2.12 11.50 -13.52
CA PRO A 95 -3.02 12.15 -14.45
C PRO A 95 -4.29 12.58 -13.69
N ALA A 96 -4.85 13.74 -14.03
CA ALA A 96 -5.94 14.41 -13.30
C ALA A 96 -7.01 13.42 -12.80
N GLY A 97 -6.90 13.03 -11.53
CA GLY A 97 -7.88 12.20 -10.86
C GLY A 97 -9.01 13.06 -10.33
N ILE A 98 -10.25 12.59 -10.45
CA ILE A 98 -11.38 13.21 -9.77
C ILE A 98 -11.17 12.93 -8.26
N PRO A 99 -10.96 13.95 -7.41
CA PRO A 99 -10.87 13.71 -5.98
C PRO A 99 -12.22 13.17 -5.51
N VAL A 100 -12.25 11.93 -5.03
CA VAL A 100 -13.42 11.44 -4.29
C VAL A 100 -13.37 12.14 -2.95
N PRO A 101 -14.32 13.04 -2.63
CA PRO A 101 -14.32 13.67 -1.31
C PRO A 101 -14.44 12.54 -0.29
N ALA A 102 -13.55 12.54 0.70
CA ALA A 102 -13.75 11.76 1.91
C ALA A 102 -15.07 12.25 2.50
N LYS A 103 -16.18 11.56 2.19
CA LYS A 103 -17.41 11.73 2.94
C LYS A 103 -16.98 11.51 4.38
N LYS A 104 -17.06 12.56 5.21
CA LYS A 104 -17.18 12.36 6.65
C LYS A 104 -18.27 11.32 6.77
N ALA A 105 -17.92 10.13 7.23
CA ALA A 105 -18.89 9.20 7.74
C ALA A 105 -19.53 9.92 8.93
N GLU A 106 -20.57 10.71 8.68
CA GLU A 106 -21.61 10.89 9.66
C GLU A 106 -22.04 9.49 9.99
N HIS A 107 -21.57 8.95 11.12
CA HIS A 107 -22.08 7.71 11.66
C HIS A 107 -23.58 7.92 11.87
N PRO A 108 -24.48 7.28 11.09
CA PRO A 108 -25.78 7.00 11.66
C PRO A 108 -25.49 5.91 12.70
N SER A 109 -25.69 6.23 13.96
CA SER A 109 -25.80 5.20 15.00
C SER A 109 -26.74 4.09 14.51
N GLY A 110 -26.20 2.88 14.38
CA GLY A 110 -27.01 1.67 14.19
C GLY A 110 -27.03 1.12 12.76
N THR A 111 -26.03 0.30 12.45
CA THR A 111 -26.15 -1.12 12.05
C THR A 111 -24.81 -1.52 11.44
N SER A 112 -24.26 -2.63 11.92
CA SER A 112 -22.93 -3.09 11.52
C SER A 112 -22.98 -3.54 10.07
N VAL A 113 -21.93 -3.27 9.29
CA VAL A 113 -21.78 -3.81 7.91
C VAL A 113 -21.99 -5.32 7.91
N LEU A 114 -21.61 -6.03 8.99
CA LEU A 114 -21.87 -7.46 9.19
C LEU A 114 -23.36 -7.86 9.18
N GLU A 115 -24.28 -6.97 9.55
CA GLU A 115 -25.73 -7.20 9.51
C GLU A 115 -26.29 -7.07 8.08
N SER A 116 -25.74 -6.14 7.28
CA SER A 116 -26.11 -5.98 5.87
C SER A 116 -25.76 -7.21 5.02
N TRP A 117 -24.67 -7.91 5.36
CA TRP A 117 -24.30 -9.17 4.70
C TRP A 117 -25.19 -10.34 5.13
N ARG A 118 -25.72 -10.34 6.37
CA ARG A 118 -26.66 -11.37 6.85
C ARG A 118 -28.04 -11.26 6.18
N ALA A 119 -28.50 -10.06 5.85
CA ALA A 119 -29.80 -9.85 5.21
C ALA A 119 -29.83 -10.30 3.74
N LEU A 120 -28.68 -10.30 3.05
CA LEU A 120 -28.56 -10.74 1.66
C LEU A 120 -28.39 -12.26 1.52
N ALA A 121 -27.93 -12.94 2.56
CA ALA A 121 -27.81 -14.40 2.61
C ALA A 121 -29.09 -15.03 3.17
N GLY A 122 -30.16 -15.01 2.38
CA GLY A 122 -31.37 -15.78 2.69
C GLY A 122 -31.08 -17.28 2.76
N GLY A 123 -30.77 -17.81 3.95
CA GLY A 123 -30.53 -19.23 4.13
C GLY A 123 -30.05 -19.61 5.54
N LYS A 124 -31.01 -20.10 6.36
CA LYS A 124 -30.95 -20.90 7.60
C LYS A 124 -29.75 -20.72 8.56
N PRO A 125 -30.00 -20.53 9.88
CA PRO A 125 -28.94 -20.45 10.88
C PRO A 125 -28.20 -21.79 11.01
N ILE A 126 -26.93 -21.83 10.64
CA ILE A 126 -26.02 -22.89 11.05
C ILE A 126 -25.65 -22.62 12.51
N GLN A 127 -26.16 -23.43 13.44
CA GLN A 127 -25.56 -23.57 14.76
C GLN A 127 -24.19 -24.24 14.58
N ALA A 128 -23.15 -23.44 14.38
CA ALA A 128 -21.77 -23.88 14.55
C ALA A 128 -21.30 -23.31 15.89
N GLY A 129 -21.19 -24.19 16.89
CA GLY A 129 -20.52 -23.87 18.14
C GLY A 129 -19.06 -23.57 17.85
N PHE A 130 -18.72 -22.28 17.78
CA PHE A 130 -17.32 -21.86 17.73
C PHE A 130 -16.78 -21.87 19.16
N LEU A 131 -15.97 -22.89 19.45
CA LEU A 131 -14.97 -22.82 20.52
C LEU A 131 -14.11 -21.59 20.25
N THR A 132 -14.17 -20.62 21.15
CA THR A 132 -13.33 -19.43 21.13
C THR A 132 -11.86 -19.89 21.22
N PRO A 133 -11.00 -19.66 20.21
CA PRO A 133 -9.57 -19.77 20.46
C PRO A 133 -9.18 -18.68 21.46
N PRO A 134 -8.31 -18.95 22.44
CA PRO A 134 -7.87 -17.95 23.39
C PRO A 134 -7.20 -16.79 22.65
N ARG A 135 -7.59 -15.56 23.00
CA ARG A 135 -6.95 -14.33 22.52
C ARG A 135 -5.45 -14.41 22.79
N PRO A 136 -4.58 -14.09 21.81
CA PRO A 136 -3.20 -13.76 22.15
C PRO A 136 -3.21 -12.47 22.98
N GLU A 137 -2.81 -12.56 24.24
CA GLU A 137 -2.50 -11.39 25.06
C GLU A 137 -1.25 -10.73 24.49
N PHE A 138 -1.43 -9.67 23.70
CA PHE A 138 -0.35 -8.73 23.40
C PHE A 138 -0.06 -7.90 24.65
N GLY A 139 0.78 -8.44 25.53
CA GLY A 139 1.30 -7.75 26.70
C GLY A 139 2.56 -6.96 26.37
N PHE A 140 2.45 -5.63 26.26
CA PHE A 140 3.62 -4.74 26.40
C PHE A 140 4.02 -4.68 27.89
N LYS A 141 4.70 -5.71 28.40
CA LYS A 141 5.43 -5.64 29.67
C LYS A 141 6.87 -5.23 29.35
N GLY A 142 7.28 -4.00 29.68
CA GLY A 142 8.70 -3.66 29.67
C GLY A 142 9.10 -2.19 29.72
N PHE A 143 8.27 -1.23 29.31
CA PHE A 143 8.68 0.17 29.32
C PHE A 143 8.38 0.86 30.67
N ARG A 144 9.34 0.82 31.60
CA ARG A 144 9.40 1.80 32.70
C ARG A 144 9.91 3.13 32.12
N ARG A 145 9.16 4.21 32.34
CA ARG A 145 9.63 5.59 32.08
C ARG A 145 10.58 6.00 33.24
N PRO A 146 11.69 6.68 32.97
CA PRO A 146 12.53 7.24 34.02
C PRO A 146 11.80 8.40 34.72
N THR A 147 11.94 8.47 36.03
CA THR A 147 11.50 9.58 36.91
C THR A 147 12.31 10.84 36.71
#